data_AF-A0A9D7GJK1-F1
#
_entry.id   AF-A0A9D7GJK1-F1
#
_cell.length_a   1.000
_cell.length_b   1.000
_cell.length_c   1.000
_cell.angle_alpha   90.00
_cell.angle_beta   90.00
_cell.angle_gamma   90.00
#
_symmetry.space_group_name_H-M   'P 1'
#
loop_
_entity.id
_entity.type
_entity.pdbx_description
1 polymer ?
#
loop_
_entity_poly.entity_id
_entity_poly.type
_entity_poly.pdbx_seq_one_letter_code
_entity_poly.pdbx_strand_id
1 'polypeptide(L)'
;MKIHTTNYKDTFIQIADDCPTTKGEAPPTKLDAKTVANIQFEMVKKNPYKFTSDDILFQVYADRNDLTKSEYKEAREQFFSKGQPCFRASPLTKRYGWGVHNDKDGKMAIFGAESPDYKKLSNDKSLKVIKAMKSSK
;
A
#
# COMPACT_ATOMS: atom_id res chain seq x y z
N MET A 1 7.18 -1.08 24.79
CA MET A 1 6.26 -0.30 23.93
C MET A 1 5.58 -1.26 22.96
N LYS A 2 4.29 -1.05 22.63
CA LYS A 2 3.59 -1.89 21.66
C LYS A 2 3.99 -1.45 20.25
N ILE A 3 4.56 -2.36 19.46
CA ILE A 3 4.86 -2.09 18.05
C ILE A 3 3.58 -2.30 17.24
N HIS A 4 3.21 -1.31 16.44
CA HIS A 4 2.06 -1.36 15.53
C HIS A 4 2.47 -1.93 14.17
N THR A 5 1.52 -2.53 13.47
CA THR A 5 1.72 -3.00 12.09
C THR A 5 0.57 -2.54 11.21
N THR A 6 0.85 -2.37 9.93
CA THR A 6 -0.09 -2.06 8.87
C THR A 6 -0.37 -3.26 7.96
N ASN A 7 0.27 -4.40 8.23
CA ASN A 7 0.15 -5.61 7.44
C ASN A 7 -1.23 -6.24 7.59
N TYR A 8 -1.75 -6.71 6.46
CA TYR A 8 -2.89 -7.60 6.40
C TYR A 8 -2.42 -8.96 5.90
N LYS A 9 -3.22 -10.01 6.16
CA LYS A 9 -2.99 -11.37 5.63
C LYS A 9 -4.27 -11.89 5.04
N ASP A 10 -4.18 -12.66 3.96
CA ASP A 10 -5.32 -13.22 3.22
C ASP A 10 -6.44 -12.18 3.04
N THR A 11 -6.03 -10.97 2.63
CA THR A 11 -6.91 -9.79 2.61
C THR A 11 -6.79 -9.08 1.28
N PHE A 12 -7.94 -8.77 0.68
CA PHE A 12 -8.04 -7.91 -0.48
C PHE A 12 -8.65 -6.56 -0.09
N ILE A 13 -7.91 -5.49 -0.33
CA ILE A 13 -8.36 -4.10 -0.17
C ILE A 13 -8.85 -3.60 -1.52
N GLN A 14 -10.15 -3.44 -1.66
CA GLN A 14 -10.80 -2.79 -2.79
C GLN A 14 -10.53 -1.28 -2.78
N ILE A 15 -10.67 -0.65 -3.95
CA ILE A 15 -10.63 0.81 -4.07
C ILE A 15 -11.73 1.47 -3.23
N ALA A 16 -11.55 2.74 -2.89
CA ALA A 16 -12.55 3.48 -2.13
C ALA A 16 -13.82 3.69 -2.95
N ASP A 17 -14.98 3.77 -2.29
CA ASP A 17 -16.26 4.01 -2.98
C ASP A 17 -16.30 5.37 -3.70
N ASP A 18 -15.55 6.35 -3.21
CA ASP A 18 -15.40 7.68 -3.78
C ASP A 18 -14.13 7.81 -4.64
N CYS A 19 -13.54 6.69 -5.08
CA CYS A 19 -12.40 6.73 -5.99
C CYS A 19 -12.83 7.34 -7.34
N PRO A 20 -12.16 8.40 -7.84
CA PRO A 20 -12.53 9.09 -9.07
C PRO A 20 -12.25 8.29 -10.35
N THR A 21 -11.58 7.14 -10.25
CA THR A 21 -11.24 6.30 -11.40
C THR A 21 -11.62 4.84 -11.15
N THR A 22 -12.00 4.16 -12.22
CA THR A 22 -12.38 2.74 -12.24
C THR A 22 -11.28 1.85 -12.83
N LYS A 23 -10.09 2.41 -13.07
CA LYS A 23 -8.93 1.70 -13.63
C LYS A 23 -7.65 2.08 -12.88
N GLY A 24 -6.68 1.17 -12.87
CA GLY A 24 -5.36 1.40 -12.28
C GLY A 24 -4.59 2.46 -13.07
N GLU A 25 -4.37 3.62 -12.46
CA GLU A 25 -3.62 4.74 -13.05
C GLU A 25 -2.28 4.90 -12.35
N ALA A 26 -1.18 4.98 -13.11
CA ALA A 26 0.11 5.30 -12.52
C ALA A 26 0.05 6.72 -11.92
N PRO A 27 0.46 6.92 -10.65
CA PRO A 27 0.52 8.25 -10.08
C PRO A 27 1.43 9.17 -10.92
N PRO A 28 1.08 10.46 -11.10
CA PRO A 28 1.86 11.37 -11.91
C PRO A 28 3.25 11.57 -11.29
N THR A 29 4.30 11.54 -12.12
CA THR A 29 5.66 11.85 -11.70
C THR A 29 5.86 13.36 -11.82
N LYS A 30 6.25 14.03 -10.73
CA LYS A 30 6.69 15.43 -10.81
C LYS A 30 8.16 15.46 -11.23
N LEU A 31 8.54 16.46 -12.03
CA LEU A 31 9.89 16.61 -12.59
C LEU A 31 10.99 16.60 -11.50
N ASP A 32 10.71 17.17 -10.32
CA ASP A 32 11.75 17.42 -9.31
C ASP A 32 11.78 16.41 -8.15
N ALA A 33 10.72 15.62 -7.93
CA ALA A 33 10.68 14.62 -6.87
C ALA A 33 9.59 13.56 -7.06
N LYS A 34 9.90 12.30 -6.73
CA LYS A 34 8.90 11.23 -6.62
C LYS A 34 8.03 11.46 -5.39
N THR A 35 6.72 11.45 -5.56
CA THR A 35 5.80 11.50 -4.41
C THR A 35 5.77 10.16 -3.69
N VAL A 36 5.27 10.15 -2.45
CA VAL A 36 5.02 8.91 -1.68
C VAL A 36 4.20 7.89 -2.51
N ALA A 37 3.20 8.36 -3.25
CA ALA A 37 2.38 7.47 -4.08
C ALA A 37 3.19 6.86 -5.24
N ASN A 38 4.10 7.62 -5.86
CA ASN A 38 4.97 7.10 -6.92
C ASN A 38 5.91 6.01 -6.36
N ILE A 39 6.53 6.26 -5.20
CA ILE A 39 7.45 5.31 -4.58
C ILE A 39 6.71 4.02 -4.22
N GLN A 40 5.57 4.12 -3.54
CA GLN A 40 4.71 2.97 -3.22
C GLN A 40 4.31 2.20 -4.48
N PHE A 41 3.86 2.90 -5.52
CA PHE A 41 3.44 2.29 -6.78
C PHE A 41 4.58 1.52 -7.43
N GLU A 42 5.74 2.16 -7.62
CA GLU A 42 6.88 1.53 -8.28
C GLU A 42 7.41 0.32 -7.51
N MET A 43 7.53 0.43 -6.18
CA MET A 43 8.03 -0.66 -5.34
C MET A 43 7.15 -1.91 -5.47
N VAL A 44 5.84 -1.75 -5.35
CA VAL A 44 4.89 -2.88 -5.41
C VAL A 44 4.74 -3.39 -6.84
N LYS A 45 4.61 -2.49 -7.82
CA LYS A 45 4.40 -2.88 -9.23
C LYS A 45 5.57 -3.67 -9.79
N LYS A 46 6.81 -3.32 -9.42
CA LYS A 46 8.02 -4.03 -9.87
C LYS A 46 8.31 -5.30 -9.06
N ASN A 47 7.75 -5.42 -7.85
CA ASN A 47 8.04 -6.52 -6.93
C ASN A 47 6.77 -7.09 -6.29
N PRO A 48 5.82 -7.63 -7.07
CA PRO A 48 4.60 -8.22 -6.52
C PRO A 48 4.96 -9.36 -5.54
N TYR A 49 4.33 -9.36 -4.37
CA TYR A 49 4.53 -10.34 -3.29
C TYR A 49 5.98 -10.46 -2.80
N LYS A 50 6.79 -9.40 -2.91
CA LYS A 50 8.13 -9.36 -2.30
C LYS A 50 8.13 -8.69 -0.93
N PHE A 51 7.34 -7.63 -0.79
CA PHE A 51 7.35 -6.75 0.38
C PHE A 51 5.99 -6.74 1.07
N THR A 52 6.00 -6.49 2.37
CA THR A 52 4.79 -6.26 3.17
C THR A 52 4.41 -4.76 3.17
N SER A 53 3.21 -4.43 3.66
CA SER A 53 2.79 -3.03 3.81
C SER A 53 3.78 -2.24 4.69
N ASP A 54 4.23 -2.85 5.78
CA ASP A 54 5.20 -2.25 6.71
C ASP A 54 6.54 -1.95 6.02
N ASP A 55 7.04 -2.88 5.19
CA ASP A 55 8.32 -2.70 4.49
C ASP A 55 8.26 -1.51 3.53
N ILE A 56 7.16 -1.37 2.79
CA ILE A 56 7.02 -0.30 1.80
C ILE A 56 6.83 1.05 2.50
N LEU A 57 5.99 1.10 3.54
CA LEU A 57 5.79 2.33 4.31
C LEU A 57 7.07 2.78 5.00
N PHE A 58 7.83 1.83 5.57
CA PHE A 58 9.11 2.13 6.19
C PHE A 58 10.15 2.57 5.17
N GLN A 59 10.24 1.93 4.00
CA GLN A 59 11.18 2.35 2.95
C GLN A 59 10.91 3.78 2.50
N VAL A 60 9.64 4.14 2.28
CA VAL A 60 9.26 5.53 1.97
C VAL A 60 9.70 6.49 3.07
N TYR A 61 9.52 6.11 4.34
CA TYR A 61 9.97 6.92 5.47
C TYR A 61 11.49 7.05 5.49
N ALA A 62 12.23 5.95 5.33
CA ALA A 62 13.69 5.94 5.31
C ALA A 62 14.26 6.80 4.18
N ASP A 63 13.74 6.66 2.96
CA ASP A 63 14.16 7.44 1.78
C ASP A 63 13.92 8.94 1.97
N ARG A 64 12.83 9.32 2.66
CA ARG A 64 12.48 10.73 2.90
C ARG A 64 13.25 11.37 4.05
N ASN A 65 13.89 10.59 4.89
CA ASN A 65 14.70 11.06 6.02
C ASN A 65 16.19 10.74 5.80
N ASP A 66 16.57 10.37 4.56
CA ASP A 66 17.94 10.05 4.17
C ASP A 66 18.65 9.05 5.10
N LEU A 67 17.89 8.06 5.62
CA LEU A 67 18.41 7.11 6.60
C LEU A 67 19.41 6.15 5.98
N THR A 68 20.47 5.85 6.71
CA THR A 68 21.43 4.80 6.39
C THR A 68 20.97 3.44 6.89
N LYS A 69 21.48 2.35 6.30
CA LYS A 69 21.12 0.98 6.71
C LYS A 69 21.42 0.68 8.18
N SER A 70 22.43 1.31 8.76
CA SER A 70 22.75 1.20 10.19
C SER A 70 21.64 1.74 11.09
N GLU A 71 20.89 2.75 10.62
CA GLU A 71 19.81 3.39 11.38
C GLU A 71 18.47 2.66 11.23
N TYR A 72 18.34 1.74 10.25
CA TYR A 72 17.07 1.15 9.89
C TYR A 72 16.38 0.43 11.03
N LYS A 73 17.14 -0.29 11.87
CA LYS A 73 16.54 -1.06 12.96
C LYS A 73 15.85 -0.14 13.96
N GLU A 74 16.58 0.85 14.47
CA GLU A 74 16.06 1.79 15.47
C GLU A 74 14.96 2.66 14.88
N ALA A 75 15.17 3.20 13.68
CA ALA A 75 14.19 4.03 13.01
C ALA A 75 12.89 3.26 12.71
N ARG A 76 12.97 1.97 12.39
CA ARG A 76 11.79 1.13 12.16
C ARG A 76 10.99 0.90 13.43
N GLU A 77 11.67 0.63 14.54
CA GLU A 77 11.03 0.49 15.86
C GLU A 77 10.36 1.80 16.27
N GLN A 78 11.04 2.94 16.08
CA GLN A 78 10.47 4.26 16.36
C GLN A 78 9.28 4.58 15.43
N PHE A 79 9.39 4.29 14.14
CA PHE A 79 8.34 4.53 13.16
C PHE A 79 7.07 3.76 13.52
N PHE A 80 7.19 2.49 13.90
CA PHE A 80 6.05 1.65 14.29
C PHE A 80 5.70 1.71 15.79
N SER A 81 6.36 2.55 16.58
CA SER A 81 5.97 2.82 17.98
C SER A 81 4.59 3.48 18.10
N LYS A 82 4.13 4.10 17.01
CA LYS A 82 2.79 4.64 16.84
C LYS A 82 2.10 4.02 15.62
N GLY A 83 0.77 4.05 15.60
CA GLY A 83 0.01 3.59 14.44
C GLY A 83 0.33 4.39 13.18
N GLN A 84 0.55 3.69 12.07
CA GLN A 84 0.81 4.29 10.76
C GLN A 84 -0.37 4.10 9.82
N PRO A 85 -0.66 5.06 8.91
CA PRO A 85 -1.68 4.89 7.90
C PRO A 85 -1.34 3.71 6.97
N CYS A 86 -2.16 2.66 7.01
CA CYS A 86 -2.01 1.49 6.15
C CYS A 86 -2.41 1.77 4.69
N PHE A 87 -2.25 0.79 3.81
CA PHE A 87 -2.63 0.90 2.39
C PHE A 87 -4.13 1.15 2.13
N ARG A 88 -5.02 0.93 3.11
CA ARG A 88 -6.42 1.40 3.00
C ARG A 88 -6.53 2.92 2.93
N ALA A 89 -5.56 3.66 3.46
CA ALA A 89 -5.50 5.11 3.41
C ALA A 89 -4.56 5.62 2.30
N SER A 90 -3.90 4.73 1.55
CA SER A 90 -2.95 5.11 0.49
C SER A 90 -3.67 5.80 -0.67
N PRO A 91 -3.05 6.81 -1.31
CA PRO A 91 -3.55 7.35 -2.57
C PRO A 91 -3.78 6.27 -3.65
N LEU A 92 -3.03 5.16 -3.64
CA LEU A 92 -3.20 4.09 -4.62
C LEU A 92 -4.62 3.51 -4.60
N THR A 93 -5.12 3.20 -3.41
CA THR A 93 -6.45 2.60 -3.21
C THR A 93 -7.55 3.66 -3.16
N LYS A 94 -7.24 4.87 -2.70
CA LYS A 94 -8.22 5.95 -2.58
C LYS A 94 -8.50 6.69 -3.88
N ARG A 95 -7.50 6.90 -4.73
CA ARG A 95 -7.63 7.80 -5.89
C ARG A 95 -7.10 7.29 -7.22
N TYR A 96 -6.23 6.28 -7.23
CA TYR A 96 -5.56 5.82 -8.45
C TYR A 96 -6.07 4.45 -8.93
N GLY A 97 -7.20 3.96 -8.41
CA GLY A 97 -7.86 2.77 -8.93
C GLY A 97 -7.11 1.45 -8.71
N TRP A 98 -6.21 1.38 -7.71
CA TRP A 98 -5.46 0.15 -7.40
C TRP A 98 -6.05 -0.57 -6.19
N GLY A 99 -6.51 -1.80 -6.39
CA GLY A 99 -6.74 -2.75 -5.30
C GLY A 99 -5.42 -3.31 -4.78
N VAL A 100 -5.38 -3.70 -3.50
CA VAL A 100 -4.21 -4.31 -2.86
C VAL A 100 -4.56 -5.69 -2.35
N HIS A 101 -3.85 -6.71 -2.82
CA HIS A 101 -3.92 -8.05 -2.25
C HIS A 101 -2.76 -8.28 -1.30
N ASN A 102 -3.02 -8.90 -0.15
CA ASN A 102 -2.00 -9.39 0.78
C ASN A 102 -2.17 -10.90 0.91
N ASP A 103 -1.10 -11.64 0.62
CA ASP A 103 -1.11 -13.10 0.73
C ASP A 103 -1.09 -13.57 2.20
N LYS A 104 -1.03 -14.89 2.41
CA LYS A 104 -0.94 -15.54 3.72
C LYS A 104 0.26 -15.09 4.56
N ASP A 105 1.34 -14.67 3.90
CA ASP A 105 2.58 -14.22 4.53
C ASP A 105 2.56 -12.69 4.75
N GLY A 106 1.52 -12.00 4.28
CA GLY A 106 1.33 -10.56 4.35
C GLY A 106 2.09 -9.77 3.29
N LYS A 107 2.65 -10.44 2.28
CA LYS A 107 3.31 -9.79 1.15
C LYS A 107 2.25 -9.31 0.16
N MET A 108 2.50 -8.17 -0.46
CA MET A 108 1.46 -7.47 -1.20
C MET A 108 1.72 -7.33 -2.70
N ALA A 109 0.64 -7.28 -3.46
CA ALA A 109 0.60 -6.93 -4.87
C ALA A 109 -0.57 -5.97 -5.14
N ILE A 110 -0.49 -5.21 -6.24
CA ILE A 110 -1.54 -4.28 -6.65
C ILE A 110 -2.19 -4.70 -7.98
N PHE A 111 -3.49 -4.50 -8.08
CA PHE A 111 -4.32 -4.86 -9.23
C PHE A 111 -5.19 -3.69 -9.63
N GLY A 112 -5.20 -3.33 -10.92
CA GLY A 112 -6.07 -2.26 -11.41
C GLY A 112 -7.53 -2.69 -11.32
N ALA A 113 -8.43 -1.77 -10.94
CA ALA A 113 -9.85 -2.04 -10.75
C ALA A 113 -10.56 -2.58 -12.02
N GLU A 114 -10.00 -2.30 -13.19
CA GLU A 114 -10.45 -2.80 -14.49
C GLU A 114 -10.09 -4.27 -14.74
N SER A 115 -9.08 -4.80 -14.03
CA SER A 115 -8.49 -6.10 -14.34
C SER A 115 -9.40 -7.28 -13.96
N PRO A 116 -9.33 -8.41 -14.70
CA PRO A 116 -9.99 -9.66 -14.30
C PRO A 116 -9.54 -10.17 -12.93
N ASP A 117 -8.26 -10.02 -12.61
CA ASP A 117 -7.70 -10.43 -11.32
C ASP A 117 -8.29 -9.64 -10.15
N TYR A 118 -8.50 -8.33 -10.31
CA TYR A 118 -9.20 -7.52 -9.31
C TYR A 118 -10.60 -8.07 -9.05
N LYS A 119 -11.37 -8.38 -10.11
CA LYS A 119 -12.72 -8.93 -9.97
C LYS A 119 -12.70 -10.31 -9.30
N LYS A 120 -11.72 -11.15 -9.63
CA LYS A 120 -11.55 -12.46 -9.01
C LYS A 120 -11.28 -12.32 -7.50
N LEU A 121 -10.26 -11.56 -7.12
CA LEU A 121 -9.86 -11.35 -5.72
C LEU A 121 -10.96 -10.66 -4.90
N SER A 122 -11.69 -9.72 -5.52
CA SER A 122 -12.81 -9.03 -4.90
C SER A 122 -14.01 -9.93 -4.57
N ASN A 123 -14.14 -11.07 -5.24
CA ASN A 123 -15.23 -12.02 -5.04
C ASN A 123 -14.75 -13.32 -4.38
N ASP A 124 -13.47 -13.40 -4.02
CA ASP A 124 -12.87 -14.57 -3.42
C ASP A 124 -13.30 -14.68 -1.95
N LYS A 125 -14.09 -15.72 -1.64
CA LYS A 125 -14.59 -15.97 -0.28
C LYS A 125 -13.52 -16.47 0.69
N SER A 126 -12.37 -16.92 0.18
CA SER A 126 -11.23 -17.29 1.02
C SER A 126 -10.48 -16.07 1.56
N LEU A 127 -10.67 -14.90 0.94
CA LEU A 127 -10.04 -13.65 1.34
C LEU A 127 -10.97 -12.81 2.20
N LYS A 128 -10.39 -12.11 3.16
CA LYS A 128 -11.05 -10.98 3.80
C LYS A 128 -11.09 -9.81 2.82
N VAL A 129 -12.25 -9.55 2.24
CA VAL A 129 -12.44 -8.41 1.32
C VAL A 129 -12.90 -7.18 2.10
N ILE A 130 -12.15 -6.09 2.01
CA ILE A 130 -12.45 -4.81 2.66
C ILE A 130 -12.28 -3.65 1.69
N LYS A 131 -12.96 -2.53 1.94
CA LYS A 131 -12.80 -1.31 1.13
C LYS A 131 -11.74 -0.37 1.71
N ALA A 132 -11.07 0.35 0.83
CA ALA A 132 -10.23 1.48 1.22
C ALA A 132 -11.05 2.58 1.91
N MET A 133 -10.34 3.45 2.63
CA MET A 133 -10.96 4.55 3.35
C MET A 133 -11.43 5.63 2.38
N LYS A 134 -12.60 6.21 2.65
CA LYS A 134 -13.09 7.36 1.88
C LYS A 134 -12.17 8.57 2.06
N SER A 135 -12.21 9.49 1.12
CA SER A 135 -11.58 10.80 1.30
C SER A 135 -12.37 11.62 2.30
N SER A 136 -11.70 12.08 3.36
CA SER A 136 -12.23 13.15 4.20
C SER A 136 -12.24 14.41 3.34
N LYS A 137 -13.43 14.86 2.94
CA LYS A 137 -13.61 16.22 2.44
C LYS A 137 -13.26 17.21 3.55
#